data_AF-A0A316XB77-F1
#
_entry.id   AF-A0A316XB77-F1
#
_cell.length_a   1.000
_cell.length_b   1.000
_cell.length_c   1.000
_cell.angle_alpha   90.00
_cell.angle_beta   90.00
_cell.angle_gamma   90.00
#
_symmetry.space_group_name_H-M   'P 1'
#
loop_
_entity.id
_entity.type
_entity.pdbx_description
1 polymer ?
#
loop_
_entity_poly.entity_id
_entity_poly.type
_entity_poly.pdbx_seq_one_letter_code
_entity_poly.pdbx_strand_id
1 'polypeptide(L)'
;MRNLSILFILILLTSCSDTTTREKSNVRPTQYSFDNMIPDYSTDTLFIKSSFADCGEWGGHEELIKIYRLEKKFKLTYIKYEVNCEARDQFGLTQIEKFNKNITLSQFQKMALMNYMERLMKSQFLDKEISHSGNYFSLENTKGNLKISYGGNHPLLLENYNDLLFKLEFPKVVIQQN
;
A
#
# COMPACT_ATOMS: atom_id res chain seq x y z
N MET A 1 67.42 -29.08 26.30
CA MET A 1 66.65 -28.34 25.29
C MET A 1 65.21 -28.85 25.29
N ARG A 2 64.36 -28.34 26.20
CA ARG A 2 62.99 -28.87 26.42
C ARG A 2 61.98 -27.75 26.67
N ASN A 3 62.20 -26.55 26.14
CA ASN A 3 61.32 -25.40 26.42
C ASN A 3 60.90 -24.62 25.14
N LEU A 4 61.12 -25.17 23.94
CA LEU A 4 60.82 -24.45 22.69
C LEU A 4 59.46 -24.80 22.06
N SER A 5 58.73 -25.79 22.59
CA SER A 5 57.46 -26.25 21.99
C SER A 5 56.21 -25.59 22.56
N ILE A 6 56.32 -24.78 23.62
CA ILE A 6 55.15 -24.17 24.29
C ILE A 6 54.80 -22.79 23.72
N LEU A 7 55.73 -22.14 23.00
CA LEU A 7 55.51 -20.77 22.50
C LEU A 7 54.60 -20.69 21.26
N PHE A 8 54.42 -21.80 20.53
CA PHE A 8 53.60 -21.80 19.30
C PHE A 8 52.10 -21.96 19.55
N ILE A 9 51.67 -22.36 20.75
CA ILE A 9 50.25 -22.57 21.08
C ILE A 9 49.56 -21.28 21.56
N LEU A 10 50.30 -20.28 22.03
CA LEU A 10 49.71 -19.02 22.50
C LEU A 10 49.33 -18.04 21.37
N ILE A 11 49.75 -18.27 20.13
CA ILE A 11 49.47 -17.36 19.01
C ILE A 11 48.15 -17.71 18.30
N LEU A 12 47.52 -18.85 18.60
CA LEU A 12 46.26 -19.28 17.97
C LEU A 12 44.99 -18.85 18.71
N LEU A 13 45.10 -18.12 19.83
CA LEU A 13 43.94 -17.67 20.62
C LEU A 13 43.58 -16.19 20.46
N THR A 14 44.31 -15.42 19.64
CA THR A 14 43.88 -14.09 19.21
C THR A 14 43.06 -14.19 17.92
N SER A 15 42.01 -15.01 17.93
CA SER A 15 40.90 -14.83 17.00
C SER A 15 40.13 -13.61 17.51
N CYS A 16 40.49 -12.44 16.98
CA CYS A 16 39.62 -11.27 17.04
C CYS A 16 38.32 -11.65 16.31
N SER A 17 37.37 -12.15 17.09
CA SER A 17 35.95 -11.99 16.77
C SER A 17 35.76 -10.50 16.60
N ASP A 18 35.46 -10.07 15.37
CA ASP A 18 34.88 -8.76 15.14
C ASP A 18 33.62 -8.70 15.99
N THR A 19 33.74 -8.12 17.18
CA THR A 19 32.59 -7.51 17.82
C THR A 19 32.28 -6.34 16.92
N THR A 20 31.46 -6.59 15.89
CA THR A 20 30.71 -5.55 15.22
C THR A 20 30.09 -4.76 16.35
N THR A 21 30.67 -3.60 16.60
CA THR A 21 30.15 -2.66 17.57
C THR A 21 28.83 -2.31 16.94
N ARG A 22 27.74 -2.96 17.39
CA ARG A 22 26.40 -2.43 17.16
C ARG A 22 26.46 -1.10 17.86
N GLU A 23 26.84 -0.07 17.11
CA GLU A 23 26.45 1.29 17.42
C GLU A 23 24.95 1.17 17.69
N LYS A 24 24.59 1.15 18.97
CA LYS A 24 23.24 1.53 19.38
C LYS A 24 23.16 2.99 18.98
N SER A 25 22.87 3.23 17.71
CA SER A 25 22.49 4.55 17.26
C SER A 25 21.32 4.90 18.17
N ASN A 26 21.50 5.89 19.04
CA ASN A 26 20.44 6.45 19.87
C ASN A 26 19.46 7.25 18.99
N VAL A 27 19.22 6.78 17.76
CA VAL A 27 18.21 7.31 16.88
C VAL A 27 16.90 6.86 17.48
N ARG A 28 16.26 7.76 18.24
CA ARG A 28 14.86 7.58 18.60
C ARG A 28 14.11 7.24 17.30
N PRO A 29 13.34 6.15 17.26
CA PRO A 29 12.56 5.83 16.07
C PRO A 29 11.70 7.05 15.72
N THR A 30 11.82 7.52 14.49
CA THR A 30 11.00 8.64 14.02
C THR A 30 9.54 8.22 14.11
N GLN A 31 8.73 8.96 14.86
CA GLN A 31 7.33 8.65 15.05
C GLN A 31 6.51 9.24 13.90
N TYR A 32 6.01 8.37 13.02
CA TYR A 32 5.12 8.75 11.93
C TYR A 32 3.66 8.73 12.40
N SER A 33 2.85 9.68 11.93
CA SER A 33 1.41 9.75 12.22
C SER A 33 0.62 10.14 10.97
N PHE A 34 -0.48 9.43 10.73
CA PHE A 34 -1.43 9.73 9.66
C PHE A 34 -2.06 11.13 9.80
N ASP A 35 -2.16 11.64 11.02
CA ASP A 35 -2.81 12.93 11.28
C ASP A 35 -2.10 14.11 10.60
N ASN A 36 -0.82 13.94 10.28
CA ASN A 36 0.00 14.94 9.60
C ASN A 36 -0.19 14.94 8.07
N MET A 37 -0.90 13.95 7.51
CA MET A 37 -1.06 13.80 6.07
C MET A 37 -2.09 14.76 5.47
N ILE A 38 -3.18 15.05 6.20
CA ILE A 38 -4.23 15.97 5.77
C ILE A 38 -4.37 17.06 6.85
N PRO A 39 -3.95 18.31 6.56
CA PRO A 39 -4.04 19.42 7.51
C PRO A 39 -5.49 19.68 7.96
N ASP A 40 -5.66 20.15 9.19
CA ASP A 40 -6.96 20.39 9.84
C ASP A 40 -7.91 21.32 9.06
N TYR A 41 -7.36 22.21 8.24
CA TYR A 41 -8.07 23.21 7.44
C TYR A 41 -7.97 22.96 5.94
N SER A 42 -7.56 21.76 5.53
CA SER A 42 -7.41 21.43 4.12
C SER A 42 -8.73 20.98 3.51
N THR A 43 -9.03 21.47 2.31
CA THR A 43 -9.99 20.83 1.39
C THR A 43 -9.37 19.62 0.69
N ASP A 44 -8.10 19.32 0.97
CA ASP A 44 -7.37 18.25 0.31
C ASP A 44 -7.93 16.88 0.74
N THR A 45 -8.35 16.12 -0.27
CA THR A 45 -8.85 14.76 -0.14
C THR A 45 -7.81 13.82 -0.74
N LEU A 46 -7.53 12.74 -0.02
CA LEU A 46 -6.72 11.65 -0.50
C LEU A 46 -7.63 10.60 -1.13
N PHE A 47 -7.27 10.16 -2.32
CA PHE A 47 -7.98 9.17 -3.11
C PHE A 47 -7.13 7.92 -3.21
N ILE A 48 -7.70 6.78 -2.84
CA ILE A 48 -7.19 5.48 -3.29
C ILE A 48 -8.17 4.99 -4.35
N LYS A 49 -7.69 4.84 -5.58
CA LYS A 49 -8.50 4.37 -6.71
C LYS A 49 -7.96 3.03 -7.17
N SER A 50 -8.86 2.08 -7.38
CA SER A 50 -8.53 0.76 -7.87
C SER A 50 -9.45 0.40 -9.04
N SER A 51 -8.90 -0.20 -10.09
CA SER A 51 -9.68 -0.80 -11.17
C SER A 51 -9.21 -2.22 -11.41
N PHE A 52 -10.14 -3.10 -11.72
CA PHE A 52 -9.88 -4.54 -11.86
C PHE A 52 -10.13 -5.00 -13.29
N ALA A 53 -9.55 -6.14 -13.66
CA ALA A 53 -9.66 -6.70 -15.01
C ALA A 53 -10.74 -7.80 -15.13
N ASP A 54 -11.93 -7.60 -14.57
CA ASP A 54 -13.02 -8.60 -14.61
C ASP A 54 -13.50 -8.91 -16.03
N CYS A 55 -13.34 -7.95 -16.94
CA CYS A 55 -13.71 -8.02 -18.35
C CYS A 55 -12.46 -8.13 -19.26
N GLY A 56 -11.34 -8.62 -18.73
CA GLY A 56 -10.08 -8.83 -19.46
C GLY A 56 -9.42 -7.52 -19.90
N GLU A 57 -9.07 -7.41 -21.18
CA GLU A 57 -8.41 -6.23 -21.76
C GLU A 57 -9.26 -4.96 -21.69
N TRP A 58 -10.56 -5.11 -21.48
CA TRP A 58 -11.51 -3.99 -21.40
C TRP A 58 -11.59 -3.38 -20.01
N GLY A 59 -10.84 -3.91 -19.03
CA GLY A 59 -10.90 -3.50 -17.64
C GLY A 59 -11.97 -4.27 -16.89
N GLY A 60 -12.74 -3.59 -16.04
CA GLY A 60 -13.66 -4.24 -15.12
C GLY A 60 -14.23 -3.24 -14.13
N HIS A 61 -14.55 -3.69 -12.93
CA HIS A 61 -15.15 -2.81 -11.94
C HIS A 61 -14.13 -1.85 -11.33
N GLU A 62 -14.63 -0.71 -10.90
CA GLU A 62 -13.85 0.31 -10.19
C GLU A 62 -14.23 0.37 -8.71
N GLU A 63 -13.26 0.77 -7.90
CA GLU A 63 -13.45 1.06 -6.48
C GLU A 63 -12.71 2.36 -6.10
N LEU A 64 -13.34 3.13 -5.22
CA LEU A 64 -12.88 4.46 -4.83
C LEU A 64 -12.98 4.63 -3.32
N ILE A 65 -11.85 4.90 -2.68
CA ILE A 65 -11.76 5.31 -1.29
C ILE A 65 -11.36 6.79 -1.25
N LYS A 66 -12.22 7.62 -0.66
CA LYS A 66 -11.96 9.05 -0.40
C LYS A 66 -11.69 9.23 1.08
N ILE A 67 -10.54 9.77 1.44
CA ILE A 67 -10.16 10.08 2.82
C ILE A 67 -10.02 11.59 2.96
N TYR A 68 -10.75 12.14 3.92
CA TYR A 68 -10.84 13.58 4.13
C TYR A 68 -11.04 13.87 5.62
N ARG A 69 -10.94 15.14 5.99
CA ARG A 69 -11.18 15.58 7.36
C ARG A 69 -12.50 16.36 7.42
N LEU A 70 -13.33 16.02 8.40
CA LEU A 70 -14.57 16.73 8.71
C LEU A 70 -14.62 16.94 10.23
N GLU A 71 -14.74 18.20 10.67
CA GLU A 71 -14.82 18.57 12.10
C GLU A 71 -13.70 17.93 12.95
N LYS A 72 -12.45 18.04 12.48
CA LYS A 72 -11.25 17.44 13.10
C LYS A 72 -11.19 15.91 13.14
N LYS A 73 -12.17 15.21 12.57
CA LYS A 73 -12.17 13.75 12.47
C LYS A 73 -11.82 13.34 11.05
N PHE A 74 -11.00 12.30 10.93
CA PHE A 74 -10.78 11.66 9.63
C PHE A 74 -11.99 10.82 9.27
N LYS A 75 -12.50 11.04 8.07
CA LYS A 75 -13.61 10.34 7.47
C LYS A 75 -13.12 9.61 6.23
N LEU A 76 -13.80 8.53 5.93
CA LEU A 76 -13.56 7.76 4.73
C LEU A 76 -14.90 7.45 4.07
N THR A 77 -14.99 7.71 2.76
CA THR A 77 -16.08 7.27 1.90
C THR A 77 -15.54 6.20 0.96
N TYR A 78 -16.10 5.00 1.03
CA TYR A 78 -15.77 3.91 0.12
C TYR A 78 -16.93 3.68 -0.83
N ILE A 79 -16.63 3.69 -2.13
CA ILE A 79 -17.57 3.50 -3.22
C ILE A 79 -17.08 2.31 -4.04
N LYS A 80 -17.95 1.33 -4.27
CA LYS A 80 -17.69 0.21 -5.17
C LYS A 80 -18.71 0.22 -6.28
N TYR A 81 -18.20 0.13 -7.50
CA TYR A 81 -19.00 -0.01 -8.70
C TYR A 81 -19.17 -1.48 -9.08
N GLU A 82 -20.24 -1.76 -9.79
CA GLU A 82 -20.45 -2.98 -10.55
C GLU A 82 -20.29 -2.66 -12.02
N VAL A 83 -19.77 -3.63 -12.76
CA VAL A 83 -19.52 -3.51 -14.19
C VAL A 83 -20.35 -4.55 -14.93
N ASN A 84 -20.90 -4.15 -16.06
CA ASN A 84 -21.43 -5.08 -17.05
C ASN A 84 -20.45 -5.14 -18.24
N CYS A 85 -19.79 -6.27 -18.43
CA CYS A 85 -18.79 -6.46 -19.49
C CYS A 85 -19.35 -6.31 -20.91
N GLU A 86 -20.67 -6.43 -21.08
CA GLU A 86 -21.36 -6.29 -22.37
C GLU A 86 -21.86 -4.86 -22.64
N ALA A 87 -22.05 -4.05 -21.58
CA ALA A 87 -22.57 -2.69 -21.70
C ALA A 87 -21.43 -1.67 -21.78
N ARG A 88 -21.39 -0.91 -22.88
CA ARG A 88 -20.38 0.12 -23.13
C ARG A 88 -21.03 1.42 -23.55
N ASP A 89 -20.42 2.52 -23.14
CA ASP A 89 -20.73 3.85 -23.62
C ASP A 89 -19.48 4.48 -24.27
N GLN A 90 -19.55 5.77 -24.60
CA GLN A 90 -18.44 6.52 -25.22
C GLN A 90 -17.19 6.65 -24.32
N PHE A 91 -17.29 6.34 -23.03
CA PHE A 91 -16.23 6.47 -22.03
C PHE A 91 -15.66 5.10 -21.59
N GLY A 92 -16.28 3.98 -21.98
CA GLY A 92 -15.78 2.64 -21.70
C GLY A 92 -16.87 1.70 -21.19
N LEU A 93 -16.51 0.79 -20.27
CA LEU A 93 -17.47 -0.08 -19.59
C LEU A 93 -18.37 0.74 -18.67
N THR A 94 -19.68 0.52 -18.75
CA THR A 94 -20.63 1.22 -17.89
C THR A 94 -20.45 0.78 -16.43
N GLN A 95 -20.19 1.73 -15.54
CA GLN A 95 -20.05 1.53 -14.09
C GLN A 95 -21.34 1.93 -13.37
N ILE A 96 -21.87 1.05 -12.52
CA ILE A 96 -23.06 1.33 -11.70
C ILE A 96 -22.65 1.29 -10.23
N GLU A 97 -22.91 2.36 -9.47
CA GLU A 97 -22.61 2.39 -8.04
C GLU A 97 -23.44 1.31 -7.31
N LYS A 98 -22.76 0.30 -6.76
CA LYS A 98 -23.38 -0.82 -6.05
C LYS A 98 -23.37 -0.60 -4.53
N PHE A 99 -22.32 0.05 -4.04
CA PHE A 99 -22.07 0.16 -2.61
C PHE A 99 -21.39 1.47 -2.28
N ASN A 100 -21.87 2.13 -1.23
CA ASN A 100 -21.34 3.39 -0.73
C ASN A 100 -21.41 3.41 0.80
N LYS A 101 -20.26 3.48 1.47
CA LYS A 101 -20.19 3.45 2.94
C LYS A 101 -19.26 4.54 3.46
N ASN A 102 -19.78 5.27 4.44
CA ASN A 102 -19.07 6.33 5.16
C ASN A 102 -18.69 5.84 6.55
N ILE A 103 -17.42 6.01 6.92
CA ILE A 103 -16.93 5.68 8.27
C ILE A 103 -16.09 6.81 8.85
N THR A 104 -15.98 6.82 10.18
CA THR A 104 -14.98 7.63 10.89
C THR A 104 -13.78 6.75 11.17
N LEU A 105 -12.58 7.19 10.78
CA LEU A 105 -11.38 6.39 10.89
C LEU A 105 -10.90 6.27 12.34
N SER A 106 -10.79 5.03 12.82
CA SER A 106 -10.10 4.71 14.07
C SER A 106 -8.58 4.80 13.90
N GLN A 107 -7.83 4.81 15.02
CA GLN A 107 -6.37 4.81 14.95
C GLN A 107 -5.81 3.58 14.23
N PHE A 108 -6.45 2.42 14.42
CA PHE A 108 -6.08 1.18 13.75
C PHE A 108 -6.27 1.28 12.23
N GLN A 109 -7.38 1.86 11.77
CA GLN A 109 -7.67 2.04 10.34
C GLN A 109 -6.73 3.06 9.69
N LYS A 110 -6.37 4.14 10.40
CA LYS A 110 -5.33 5.09 9.95
C LYS A 110 -3.99 4.40 9.76
N MET A 111 -3.61 3.49 10.67
CA MET A 111 -2.38 2.71 10.55
C MET A 111 -2.45 1.74 9.35
N ALA A 112 -3.59 1.10 9.11
CA ALA A 112 -3.80 0.26 7.93
C ALA A 112 -3.64 1.05 6.62
N LEU A 113 -4.17 2.28 6.57
CA LEU A 113 -3.98 3.19 5.44
C LEU A 113 -2.50 3.54 5.21
N MET A 114 -1.77 3.89 6.27
CA MET A 114 -0.33 4.15 6.16
C MET A 114 0.44 2.94 5.61
N ASN A 115 0.14 1.74 6.13
CA ASN A 115 0.78 0.51 5.68
C ASN A 115 0.47 0.19 4.21
N TYR A 116 -0.77 0.42 3.78
CA TYR A 116 -1.16 0.26 2.38
C TYR A 116 -0.34 1.20 1.47
N MET A 117 -0.23 2.48 1.85
CA MET A 117 0.50 3.49 1.09
C MET A 117 1.99 3.18 1.01
N GLU A 118 2.59 2.73 2.12
CA GLU A 118 3.98 2.29 2.15
C GLU A 118 4.22 1.10 1.21
N ARG A 119 3.34 0.10 1.25
CA ARG A 119 3.44 -1.09 0.38
C ARG A 119 3.21 -0.75 -1.09
N LEU A 120 2.26 0.14 -1.41
CA LEU A 120 2.05 0.63 -2.77
C LEU A 120 3.24 1.46 -3.28
N MET A 121 3.86 2.26 -2.41
CA MET A 121 5.09 2.97 -2.76
C MET A 121 6.25 2.00 -3.03
N LYS A 122 6.39 0.96 -2.21
CA LYS A 122 7.38 -0.11 -2.42
C LYS A 122 7.14 -0.88 -3.71
N SER A 123 5.89 -1.02 -4.15
CA SER A 123 5.58 -1.74 -5.39
C SER A 123 6.14 -1.03 -6.63
N GLN A 124 6.43 0.28 -6.56
CA GLN A 124 7.09 1.02 -7.65
C GLN A 124 8.47 0.46 -8.04
N PHE A 125 9.08 -0.35 -7.16
CA PHE A 125 10.38 -0.99 -7.37
C PHE A 125 10.28 -2.45 -7.82
N LEU A 126 9.07 -2.97 -8.09
CA LEU A 126 8.91 -4.28 -8.69
C LEU A 126 9.35 -4.26 -10.17
N ASP A 127 9.74 -5.43 -10.66
CA ASP A 127 9.99 -5.61 -12.09
C ASP A 127 8.72 -5.31 -12.87
N LYS A 128 8.88 -4.56 -13.97
CA LYS A 128 7.74 -4.16 -14.80
C LYS A 128 7.13 -5.38 -15.47
N GLU A 129 5.84 -5.58 -15.24
CA GLU A 129 5.04 -6.50 -16.03
C GLU A 129 4.71 -5.83 -17.38
N ILE A 130 5.00 -6.52 -18.48
CA ILE A 130 4.59 -6.09 -19.81
C ILE A 130 3.23 -6.74 -20.08
N SER A 131 2.16 -6.00 -19.82
CA SER A 131 0.79 -6.44 -20.11
C SER A 131 -0.07 -5.25 -20.54
N HIS A 132 -0.96 -5.49 -21.51
CA HIS A 132 -1.98 -4.53 -21.93
C HIS A 132 -3.27 -4.62 -21.09
N SER A 133 -3.32 -5.59 -20.17
CA SER A 133 -4.43 -5.82 -19.25
C SER A 133 -3.94 -5.99 -17.83
N GLY A 134 -4.81 -5.70 -16.87
CA GLY A 134 -4.56 -6.01 -15.47
C GLY A 134 -5.21 -5.03 -14.52
N ASN A 135 -4.89 -5.22 -13.25
CA ASN A 135 -5.41 -4.37 -12.20
C ASN A 135 -4.60 -3.08 -12.12
N TYR A 136 -5.24 -2.02 -11.64
CA TYR A 136 -4.58 -0.74 -11.41
C TYR A 136 -4.90 -0.27 -10.01
N PHE A 137 -3.88 0.20 -9.32
CA PHE A 137 -3.98 0.72 -7.96
C PHE A 137 -3.28 2.07 -7.90
N SER A 138 -3.94 3.07 -7.33
CA SER A 138 -3.38 4.41 -7.23
C SER A 138 -3.74 5.10 -5.93
N LEU A 139 -2.83 5.97 -5.51
CA LEU A 139 -2.95 6.90 -4.40
C LEU A 139 -2.68 8.29 -4.94
N GLU A 140 -3.61 9.21 -4.78
CA GLU A 140 -3.41 10.61 -5.17
C GLU A 140 -4.15 11.58 -4.26
N ASN A 141 -3.64 12.80 -4.10
CA ASN A 141 -4.38 13.86 -3.42
C ASN A 141 -5.02 14.84 -4.40
N THR A 142 -5.87 15.73 -3.90
CA THR A 142 -6.64 16.68 -4.74
C THR A 142 -5.72 17.66 -5.46
N LYS A 143 -4.56 17.98 -4.88
CA LYS A 143 -3.56 18.88 -5.47
C LYS A 143 -2.63 18.21 -6.48
N GLY A 144 -2.64 16.87 -6.58
CA GLY A 144 -1.81 16.10 -7.50
C GLY A 144 -0.31 16.07 -7.18
N ASN A 145 0.14 16.67 -6.07
CA ASN A 145 1.55 16.63 -5.65
C ASN A 145 1.91 15.34 -4.88
N LEU A 146 0.92 14.56 -4.47
CA LEU A 146 1.09 13.16 -4.12
C LEU A 146 0.38 12.34 -5.19
N LYS A 147 1.13 11.53 -5.94
CA LYS A 147 0.61 10.55 -6.90
C LYS A 147 1.52 9.33 -6.96
N ILE A 148 0.96 8.16 -6.64
CA ILE A 148 1.62 6.86 -6.73
C ILE A 148 0.65 5.94 -7.45
N SER A 149 1.12 5.22 -8.47
CA SER A 149 0.25 4.32 -9.23
C SER A 149 1.02 3.12 -9.72
N TYR A 150 0.39 1.95 -9.69
CA TYR A 150 0.96 0.72 -10.23
C TYR A 150 -0.12 -0.04 -10.99
N GLY A 151 0.19 -0.41 -12.23
CA GLY A 151 -0.64 -1.28 -13.06
C GLY A 151 0.02 -2.65 -13.24
N GLY A 152 -0.75 -3.72 -13.12
CA GLY A 152 -0.29 -5.10 -13.29
C GLY A 152 -1.12 -6.11 -12.51
N ASN A 153 -0.75 -7.37 -12.65
CA ASN A 153 -1.40 -8.51 -12.02
C ASN A 153 -0.54 -9.13 -10.90
N HIS A 154 0.53 -8.46 -10.49
CA HIS A 154 1.38 -8.92 -9.40
C HIS A 154 0.53 -9.20 -8.12
N PRO A 155 0.53 -10.43 -7.57
CA PRO A 155 -0.37 -10.83 -6.49
C PRO A 155 -0.33 -9.92 -5.26
N LEU A 156 0.87 -9.45 -4.89
CA LEU A 156 1.09 -8.52 -3.77
C LEU A 156 0.23 -7.26 -3.82
N LEU A 157 -0.15 -6.77 -5.01
CA LEU A 157 -0.97 -5.56 -5.13
C LEU A 157 -2.41 -5.81 -4.66
N LEU A 158 -3.01 -6.89 -5.17
CA LEU A 158 -4.36 -7.29 -4.78
C LEU A 158 -4.39 -7.73 -3.32
N GLU A 159 -3.38 -8.43 -2.84
CA GLU A 159 -3.23 -8.80 -1.43
C GLU A 159 -3.14 -7.57 -0.53
N ASN A 160 -2.32 -6.57 -0.90
CA ASN A 160 -2.19 -5.32 -0.16
C ASN A 160 -3.53 -4.55 -0.09
N TYR A 161 -4.24 -4.46 -1.21
CA TYR A 161 -5.53 -3.80 -1.26
C TYR A 161 -6.61 -4.57 -0.47
N ASN A 162 -6.65 -5.90 -0.57
CA ASN A 162 -7.58 -6.73 0.19
C ASN A 162 -7.30 -6.75 1.70
N ASP A 163 -6.03 -6.65 2.11
CA ASP A 163 -5.68 -6.44 3.52
C ASP A 163 -6.21 -5.07 4.00
N LEU A 164 -6.03 -4.01 3.21
CA LEU A 164 -6.62 -2.70 3.53
C LEU A 164 -8.14 -2.80 3.70
N LEU A 165 -8.86 -3.36 2.72
CA LEU A 165 -10.33 -3.48 2.78
C LEU A 165 -10.79 -4.27 4.01
N PHE A 166 -10.10 -5.38 4.33
CA PHE A 166 -10.38 -6.14 5.54
C PHE A 166 -10.23 -5.30 6.81
N LYS A 167 -9.14 -4.54 6.92
CA LYS A 167 -8.86 -3.67 8.09
C LYS A 167 -9.83 -2.47 8.18
N LEU A 168 -10.39 -2.05 7.04
CA LEU A 168 -11.44 -1.03 6.95
C LEU A 168 -12.86 -1.59 7.12
N GLU A 169 -13.00 -2.91 7.32
CA GLU A 169 -14.29 -3.61 7.44
C GLU A 169 -15.17 -3.48 6.19
N PHE A 170 -14.53 -3.61 5.03
CA PHE A 170 -15.17 -3.67 3.72
C PHE A 170 -14.99 -5.06 3.08
N PRO A 171 -15.89 -5.46 2.17
CA PRO A 171 -15.77 -6.71 1.45
C PRO A 171 -14.46 -6.76 0.65
N LYS A 172 -13.78 -7.91 0.65
CA LYS A 172 -12.62 -8.13 -0.23
C LYS A 172 -13.03 -8.13 -1.69
N VAL A 173 -12.11 -7.71 -2.55
CA VAL A 173 -12.22 -7.85 -4.00
C VAL A 173 -12.04 -9.31 -4.37
N VAL A 174 -12.97 -9.80 -5.19
CA VAL A 174 -12.86 -11.04 -5.94
C VAL A 174 -12.98 -10.64 -7.41
N ILE A 175 -11.93 -10.89 -8.17
CA ILE A 175 -11.90 -10.61 -9.61
C ILE A 175 -12.58 -11.79 -10.30
N GLN A 176 -13.64 -11.52 -11.05
CA GLN A 176 -14.33 -12.55 -11.83
C GLN A 176 -13.57 -12.70 -13.15
N GLN A 177 -12.89 -13.83 -13.36
CA GLN A 177 -12.35 -14.14 -14.69
C GLN A 177 -13.48 -14.80 -15.49
N ASN A 178 -14.06 -14.05 -16.43
CA ASN A 178 -14.95 -14.61 -17.46
C ASN A 178 -14.16 -15.17 -18.63
#